data_AF-A0A821XNW5-F1
#
_entry.id   AF-A0A821XNW5-F1
#
_cell.length_a   1.000
_cell.length_b   1.000
_cell.length_c   1.000
_cell.angle_alpha   90.00
_cell.angle_beta   90.00
_cell.angle_gamma   90.00
#
_symmetry.space_group_name_H-M   'P 1'
#
loop_
_entity.id
_entity.type
_entity.pdbx_description
1 polymer ?
#
loop_
_entity_poly.entity_id
_entity_poly.type
_entity_poly.pdbx_seq_one_letter_code
_entity_poly.pdbx_strand_id
1 'polypeptide(L)' 'MSFCTIELSIGLILYLKDIDPTTALICILKKESKINEALMEVNLNILKKNIQELFLMFAKNSTRQQLNTSITSIE' A
#
# COMPACT_ATOMS: atom_id res chain seq x y z
N MET A 1 -14.78 1.25 -6.64
CA MET A 1 -13.71 1.20 -5.61
C MET A 1 -14.06 2.25 -4.57
N SER A 2 -14.09 1.91 -3.29
CA SER A 2 -14.34 2.88 -2.22
C SER A 2 -13.03 3.56 -1.84
N PHE A 3 -13.05 4.89 -1.85
CA PHE A 3 -12.11 5.72 -1.10
C PHE A 3 -12.95 6.59 -0.17
N CYS A 4 -12.35 7.09 0.91
CA CYS A 4 -13.01 7.97 1.86
C CYS A 4 -12.19 9.25 2.01
N THR A 5 -12.84 10.40 1.89
CA THR A 5 -12.25 11.69 2.19
C THR A 5 -12.94 12.30 3.41
N ILE A 6 -12.14 12.85 4.32
CA ILE A 6 -12.63 13.55 5.50
C ILE A 6 -11.98 14.93 5.51
N GLU A 7 -12.79 15.97 5.36
CA GLU A 7 -12.32 17.34 5.54
C GLU A 7 -12.19 17.66 7.03
N LEU A 8 -11.04 18.18 7.43
CA LEU A 8 -10.77 18.65 8.78
C LEU A 8 -10.89 20.18 8.85
N SER A 9 -11.20 20.70 10.03
CA SER A 9 -11.47 22.13 10.29
C SER A 9 -10.29 23.08 10.00
N ILE A 10 -9.08 22.56 9.81
CA ILE A 10 -7.84 23.35 9.62
C ILE A 10 -7.43 23.39 8.13
N GLY A 11 -8.39 23.23 7.21
CA GLY A 11 -8.09 23.17 5.77
C GLY A 11 -7.19 21.98 5.42
N LEU A 12 -7.34 20.87 6.15
CA LEU A 12 -6.67 19.60 5.86
C LEU A 12 -7.71 18.60 5.36
N ILE A 13 -7.27 17.66 4.54
CA ILE A 13 -8.08 16.57 4.01
C ILE A 13 -7.37 15.27 4.37
N LEU A 14 -8.09 14.37 5.06
CA LEU A 14 -7.68 12.98 5.19
C LEU A 14 -8.20 12.23 3.99
N TYR A 15 -7.32 11.56 3.26
CA TYR A 15 -7.67 10.69 2.15
C TYR A 15 -7.33 9.26 2.53
N LEU A 16 -8.34 8.40 2.58
CA LEU A 16 -8.22 6.99 2.96
C LEU A 16 -8.49 6.11 1.73
N LYS A 17 -7.60 5.16 1.50
CA LYS A 17 -7.70 4.21 0.39
C LYS A 17 -7.17 2.84 0.78
N ASP A 18 -7.98 1.82 0.52
CA ASP A 18 -7.60 0.44 0.80
C ASP A 18 -6.50 -0.03 -0.16
N ILE A 19 -5.43 -0.58 0.41
CA ILE A 19 -4.34 -1.20 -0.34
C ILE A 19 -4.61 -2.70 -0.47
N ASP A 20 -4.94 -3.37 0.62
CA ASP A 20 -5.32 -4.78 0.68
C ASP A 20 -6.35 -4.99 1.83
N PRO A 21 -6.86 -6.21 2.07
CA PRO A 21 -7.88 -6.44 3.11
C PRO A 21 -7.45 -6.09 4.55
N THR A 22 -6.15 -5.94 4.80
CA THR A 22 -5.56 -5.68 6.12
C THR A 22 -4.81 -4.35 6.21
N THR A 23 -4.52 -3.72 5.06
CA THR A 23 -3.72 -2.49 4.98
C THR A 23 -4.48 -1.39 4.27
N ALA A 24 -4.56 -0.23 4.92
CA ALA A 24 -5.09 1.00 4.34
C ALA A 24 -4.01 2.08 4.26
N LEU A 25 -4.05 2.88 3.20
CA LEU A 25 -3.24 4.08 3.04
C LEU A 25 -4.05 5.29 3.52
N ILE A 26 -3.44 6.08 4.40
CA ILE A 26 -4.00 7.34 4.90
C ILE A 26 -3.05 8.46 4.51
N CYS A 27 -3.54 9.42 3.72
CA CYS A 27 -2.80 10.61 3.34
C CYS A 27 -3.41 11.84 4.02
N ILE A 28 -2.56 12.76 4.47
CA ILE A 28 -2.97 14.07 4.99
C ILE A 28 -2.55 15.12 3.97
N LEU A 29 -3.53 15.81 3.41
CA LEU A 29 -3.35 16.79 2.33
C LEU A 29 -3.81 18.16 2.83
N LYS A 30 -3.23 19.23 2.30
CA LYS A 30 -3.78 20.58 2.51
C LYS A 30 -4.87 20.82 1.46
N LYS A 31 -5.99 21.40 1.87
CA LYS A 31 -7.11 21.78 0.99
C LYS A 31 -6.68 22.79 -0.09
N GLU A 32 -5.70 23.63 0.24
CA GLU A 32 -5.13 24.62 -0.69
C GLU A 32 -4.17 24.01 -1.72
N SER A 33 -3.74 22.77 -1.51
CA SER A 33 -2.95 22.08 -2.51
C SER A 33 -3.83 21.94 -3.76
N LYS A 34 -3.41 22.52 -4.89
CA LYS A 34 -4.02 22.33 -6.21
C LYS A 34 -3.77 20.90 -6.71
N ILE A 35 -4.24 19.93 -5.94
CA ILE A 35 -4.11 18.52 -6.26
C ILE A 35 -5.12 18.25 -7.36
N ASN A 36 -4.61 17.87 -8.53
CA ASN A 36 -5.45 17.25 -9.53
C ASN A 36 -5.84 15.86 -8.98
N GLU A 37 -7.08 15.73 -8.52
CA GLU A 37 -7.60 14.51 -7.89
C GLU A 37 -7.42 13.29 -8.80
N ALA A 38 -7.61 13.45 -10.11
CA ALA A 38 -7.43 12.37 -11.07
C ALA A 38 -5.96 11.91 -11.16
N LEU A 39 -5.01 12.85 -11.16
CA LEU A 39 -3.58 12.51 -11.15
C LEU A 39 -3.17 11.86 -9.84
N MET A 40 -3.69 12.36 -8.71
CA MET A 40 -3.47 11.74 -7.40
C MET A 40 -4.00 10.31 -7.39
N GLU A 41 -5.21 10.08 -7.89
CA GLU A 41 -5.80 8.76 -7.94
C GLU A 41 -4.96 7.77 -8.77
N VAL A 42 -4.46 8.20 -9.93
CA VAL A 42 -3.53 7.42 -10.77
C VAL A 42 -2.27 7.05 -9.98
N ASN A 43 -1.64 8.02 -9.32
CA ASN A 43 -0.43 7.79 -8.54
C ASN A 43 -0.68 6.83 -7.35
N LEU A 44 -1.81 6.97 -6.67
CA LEU A 44 -2.19 6.10 -5.56
C LEU A 44 -2.47 4.66 -6.03
N ASN A 45 -3.04 4.49 -7.22
CA ASN A 45 -3.23 3.17 -7.82
C ASN A 45 -1.90 2.50 -8.17
N ILE A 46 -0.94 3.27 -8.71
CA ILE A 46 0.42 2.77 -8.98
C ILE A 46 1.11 2.36 -7.67
N LEU A 47 1.04 3.22 -6.65
CA LEU A 47 1.60 2.92 -5.33
C LEU A 47 1.01 1.65 -4.73
N LYS A 48 -0.33 1.50 -4.78
CA LYS A 48 -1.03 0.29 -4.32
C LYS A 48 -0.48 -0.96 -4.99
N LYS A 49 -0.34 -0.93 -6.32
CA LYS A 49 0.20 -2.07 -7.09
C LYS A 49 1.62 -2.42 -6.64
N ASN A 50 2.48 -1.42 -6.49
CA ASN A 50 3.87 -1.63 -6.06
C ASN A 50 3.96 -2.21 -4.64
N ILE A 51 3.11 -1.75 -3.71
CA ILE A 51 3.06 -2.29 -2.34
C ILE A 51 2.62 -3.76 -2.36
N GLN A 52 1.59 -4.10 -3.13
CA GLN A 52 1.11 -5.48 -3.26
C GLN A 52 2.19 -6.40 -3.85
N GLU A 53 2.91 -5.95 -4.88
CA GLU A 53 4.04 -6.70 -5.46
C GLU A 53 5.17 -6.91 -4.45
N LEU A 54 5.50 -5.89 -3.66
CA LEU A 54 6.51 -5.97 -2.60
C LEU A 54 6.14 -7.03 -1.55
N PHE A 55 4.90 -7.05 -1.09
CA PHE A 55 4.42 -8.05 -0.14
C PHE A 55 4.46 -9.47 -0.73
N LEU A 56 4.11 -9.65 -2.00
CA LEU A 56 4.22 -10.94 -2.68
C LEU A 56 5.67 -11.41 -2.81
N MET A 57 6.62 -10.51 -3.07
CA MET A 57 8.05 -10.84 -3.11
C MET A 57 8.56 -11.30 -1.74
N PHE A 58 8.18 -10.62 -0.66
CA PHE A 58 8.56 -11.04 0.69
C PHE A 58 7.97 -12.41 1.09
N ALA A 59 6.72 -12.68 0.70
CA ALA A 59 6.08 -13.98 0.93
C ALA A 59 6.79 -15.12 0.16
N LYS A 60 7.24 -14.87 -1.07
CA LYS A 60 7.98 -15.87 -1.87
C LYS A 60 9.39 -16.15 -1.34
N ASN A 61 10.07 -15.15 -0.82
CA ASN A 61 11.43 -15.31 -0.28
C ASN A 61 11.45 -16.09 1.04
N SER A 62 10.41 -15.97 1.85
CA SER A 62 10.26 -16.73 3.10
C SER A 62 10.00 -18.23 2.85
N THR A 63 9.37 -18.60 1.74
CA THR A 63 9.19 -20.03 1.36
C THR A 63 10.50 -20.68 0.90
N ARG A 64 11.40 -19.93 0.25
CA ARG A 64 12.70 -20.46 -0.22
C ARG A 64 13.68 -20.77 0.91
N GLN A 65 13.62 -20.06 2.03
CA GLN A 65 14.50 -20.33 3.17
C GLN A 65 14.13 -21.61 3.95
N GLN A 66 12.90 -22.13 3.82
CA GLN A 66 12.49 -23.38 4.48
C GLN A 66 12.81 -24.65 3.68
N LEU A 67 13.01 -24.55 2.36
CA LEU A 67 13.38 -25.71 1.53
C LEU A 67 14.88 -26.06 1.64
N ASN A 68 15.74 -25.09 1.90
CA ASN A 68 17.19 -25.32 1.98
C ASN A 68 17.64 -25.94 3.32
N THR A 69 16.79 -25.97 4.35
CA THR A 69 17.09 -26.64 5.63
C THR A 69 16.72 -28.12 5.65
N SER A 70 16.00 -28.63 4.65
CA SER A 70 15.59 -30.04 4.58
C SER A 70 16.57 -30.93 3.79
N ILE A 71 17.60 -30.36 3.16
CA ILE A 71 18.54 -31.09 2.27
C ILE A 71 19.89 -31.37 2.97
N THR A 72 20.15 -30.78 4.15
CA THR A 72 21.44 -30.91 4.87
C THR A 72 21.43 -31.90 6.03
N SER A 73 20.49 -32.85 6.09
CA SER A 73 20.49 -33.93 7.09
C SER A 73 20.44 -35.31 6.44
N ILE A 74 21.49 -35.64 5.69
CA ILE A 74 21.84 -37.04 5.35
C ILE A 74 23.37 -37.15 5.54
N GLU A 75 23.78 -37.44 6.76
CA GLU A 75 25.01 -38.18 7.08
C GLU A 75 24.61 -39.48 7.78
#